data_AF-A0A1Y1YJW1-F1
#
_entry.id   AF-A0A1Y1YJW1-F1
#
_cell.length_a   1.000
_cell.length_b   1.000
_cell.length_c   1.000
_cell.angle_alpha   90.00
_cell.angle_beta   90.00
_cell.angle_gamma   90.00
#
_symmetry.space_group_name_H-M   'P 1'
#
loop_
_entity.id
_entity.type
_entity.pdbx_description
1 polymer ?
#
loop_
_entity_poly.entity_id
_entity_poly.type
_entity_poly.pdbx_seq_one_letter_code
_entity_poly.pdbx_strand_id
1 'polypeptide(L)'
;MFFLLSILLFRNIIASAHPLSLRNVTLVLPEGLSTHGDPHLLCRPSRLSDVASFFLGNYVAHAATLKSLPGQPIFQSLLDLQFALLFPSSEL
;
A
#
# COMPACT_ATOMS: atom_id res chain seq x y z
N MET A 1 -8.20 20.42 -16.20
CA MET A 1 -8.12 19.41 -17.27
C MET A 1 -7.34 18.15 -16.85
N PHE A 2 -6.14 18.27 -16.26
CA PHE A 2 -5.34 17.11 -15.81
C PHE A 2 -6.01 16.24 -14.72
N PHE A 3 -6.81 16.83 -13.84
CA PHE A 3 -7.49 16.10 -12.75
C PHE A 3 -8.54 15.10 -13.29
N LEU A 4 -9.27 15.47 -14.35
CA LEU A 4 -10.26 14.62 -15.00
C LEU A 4 -9.61 13.44 -15.75
N LEU A 5 -8.45 13.68 -16.38
CA LEU A 5 -7.67 12.63 -17.04
C LEU A 5 -7.13 11.60 -16.02
N SER A 6 -6.68 12.06 -14.85
CA SER A 6 -6.25 11.18 -13.76
C SER A 6 -7.41 10.29 -13.26
N ILE A 7 -8.60 10.86 -13.02
CA ILE A 7 -9.79 10.10 -12.58
C ILE A 7 -10.20 9.04 -13.62
N LEU A 8 -10.10 9.35 -14.91
CA LEU A 8 -10.43 8.40 -15.99
C LEU A 8 -9.43 7.24 -16.10
N LEU A 9 -8.15 7.47 -15.78
CA LEU A 9 -7.11 6.42 -15.78
C LEU A 9 -7.18 5.51 -14.55
N PHE A 10 -7.66 6.02 -13.40
CA PHE A 10 -7.77 5.27 -12.14
C PHE A 10 -9.12 4.57 -11.93
N ARG A 11 -10.02 4.58 -12.93
CA ARG A 11 -11.42 4.11 -12.81
C ARG A 11 -11.57 2.64 -12.37
N ASN A 12 -10.53 1.81 -12.52
CA ASN A 12 -10.53 0.40 -12.14
C ASN A 12 -9.99 0.13 -10.73
N ILE A 13 -9.51 1.13 -9.99
CA ILE A 13 -9.07 0.97 -8.58
C ILE A 13 -10.23 1.39 -7.66
N ILE A 14 -11.36 0.73 -7.79
CA ILE A 14 -12.42 0.82 -6.77
C ILE A 14 -12.21 -0.36 -5.84
N ALA A 15 -11.84 -0.09 -4.59
CA ALA A 15 -11.90 -1.09 -3.54
C ALA A 15 -13.34 -1.60 -3.47
N SER A 16 -13.56 -2.88 -3.79
CA SER A 16 -14.87 -3.51 -3.68
C SER A 16 -15.24 -3.58 -2.20
N ALA A 17 -16.05 -2.62 -1.73
CA ALA A 17 -16.69 -2.71 -0.42
C ALA A 17 -17.71 -3.86 -0.47
N HIS A 18 -17.26 -5.06 -0.11
CA HIS A 18 -18.16 -6.18 0.10
C HIS A 18 -19.08 -5.87 1.29
N PRO A 19 -20.39 -6.07 1.19
CA PRO A 19 -21.28 -5.94 2.33
C PRO A 19 -20.83 -6.93 3.42
N LEU A 20 -20.48 -6.41 4.59
CA LEU A 20 -20.11 -7.21 5.77
C LEU A 20 -21.34 -7.97 6.27
N SER A 21 -21.49 -9.22 5.85
CA SER A 21 -22.48 -10.15 6.41
C SER A 21 -21.86 -10.82 7.64
N LEU A 22 -22.25 -10.37 8.83
CA LEU A 22 -21.77 -10.96 10.09
C LEU A 22 -22.46 -12.31 10.30
N ARG A 23 -21.74 -13.40 10.03
CA ARG A 23 -22.23 -14.77 10.21
C ARG A 23 -21.36 -15.47 11.25
N ASN A 24 -21.98 -16.07 12.28
CA ASN A 24 -21.25 -16.87 13.26
C ASN A 24 -20.92 -18.23 12.66
N VAL A 25 -19.72 -18.39 12.11
CA VAL A 25 -19.24 -19.61 11.47
C VAL A 25 -18.00 -20.09 12.22
N THR A 26 -18.00 -21.31 12.70
CA THR A 26 -16.81 -21.99 13.20
C THR A 26 -15.93 -22.37 12.01
N LEU A 27 -14.97 -21.50 11.68
CA LEU A 27 -14.01 -21.77 10.63
C LEU A 27 -12.96 -22.74 11.17
N VAL A 28 -12.96 -23.97 10.64
CA VAL A 28 -11.83 -24.88 10.84
C VAL A 28 -10.64 -24.27 10.09
N LEU A 29 -9.58 -23.98 10.83
CA LEU A 29 -8.41 -23.32 10.27
C LEU A 29 -7.68 -24.30 9.34
N PRO A 30 -7.50 -23.99 8.05
CA PRO A 30 -6.70 -24.82 7.16
C PRO A 30 -5.24 -24.81 7.62
N GLU A 31 -4.50 -25.87 7.26
CA GLU A 31 -3.13 -26.04 7.73
C GLU A 31 -2.22 -24.85 7.38
N GLY A 32 -1.43 -24.42 8.37
CA GLY A 32 -0.50 -23.30 8.24
C GLY A 32 -1.10 -21.93 8.56
N LEU A 33 -2.42 -21.80 8.75
CA LEU A 33 -3.02 -20.58 9.30
C LEU A 33 -3.01 -20.61 10.84
N SER A 34 -2.95 -19.44 11.47
CA SER A 34 -2.97 -19.28 12.93
C SER A 34 -3.82 -18.06 13.30
N THR A 35 -4.50 -18.14 14.44
CA THR A 35 -5.23 -17.00 15.01
C THR A 35 -4.48 -16.34 16.17
N HIS A 36 -3.34 -16.90 16.60
CA HIS A 36 -2.58 -16.45 17.77
C HIS A 36 -3.43 -16.24 19.05
N GLY A 37 -4.54 -16.96 19.18
CA GLY A 37 -5.46 -16.85 20.32
C GLY A 37 -6.55 -15.80 20.18
N ASP A 38 -6.56 -15.00 19.12
CA ASP A 38 -7.63 -14.03 18.83
C ASP A 38 -8.52 -14.53 17.67
N PRO A 39 -9.80 -14.86 17.92
CA PRO A 39 -10.70 -15.33 16.87
C PRO A 39 -10.98 -14.30 15.77
N HIS A 40 -10.62 -13.02 15.97
CA HIS A 40 -10.76 -11.96 14.98
C HIS A 40 -9.51 -11.78 14.11
N LEU A 41 -8.43 -12.53 14.38
CA LEU A 41 -7.17 -12.45 13.65
C LEU A 41 -7.00 -13.70 12.78
N LEU A 42 -6.71 -13.51 11.49
CA LEU A 42 -6.32 -14.59 10.61
C LEU A 42 -4.90 -14.33 10.09
N CYS A 43 -3.93 -15.00 10.69
CA CYS A 43 -2.55 -14.97 10.22
C CYS A 43 -2.33 -16.06 9.17
N ARG A 44 -1.75 -15.65 8.04
CA ARG A 44 -1.28 -16.55 6.99
C ARG A 44 0.24 -16.46 6.89
N PRO A 45 0.93 -17.54 6.46
CA PRO A 45 2.36 -17.48 6.24
C PRO A 45 2.66 -16.45 5.13
N SER A 46 3.62 -15.57 5.42
CA SER A 46 4.03 -14.53 4.48
C SER A 46 4.72 -15.15 3.26
N ARG A 47 4.33 -14.70 2.07
CA ARG A 47 5.04 -15.02 0.82
C ARG A 47 6.04 -13.91 0.51
N LEU A 48 7.08 -14.24 -0.27
CA LEU A 48 8.02 -13.22 -0.78
C LEU A 48 7.29 -12.09 -1.53
N SER A 49 6.22 -12.41 -2.25
CA SER A 49 5.36 -11.40 -2.90
C SER A 49 4.72 -10.44 -1.90
N ASP A 50 4.30 -10.94 -0.74
CA ASP A 50 3.65 -10.14 0.30
C ASP A 50 4.66 -9.14 0.86
N VAL A 51 5.87 -9.63 1.19
CA VAL A 51 6.98 -8.79 1.65
C VAL A 51 7.38 -7.75 0.59
N ALA A 52 7.59 -8.17 -0.65
CA ALA A 52 7.99 -7.28 -1.73
C ALA A 52 6.92 -6.20 -1.99
N SER A 53 5.64 -6.57 -2.04
CA SER A 53 4.54 -5.62 -2.25
C SER A 53 4.40 -4.64 -1.09
N PHE A 54 4.64 -5.08 0.15
CA PHE A 54 4.62 -4.22 1.33
C PHE A 54 5.72 -3.14 1.24
N PHE A 55 6.97 -3.52 1.00
CA PHE A 55 8.06 -2.56 0.87
C PHE A 55 7.86 -1.63 -0.34
N LEU A 56 7.54 -2.19 -1.50
CA LEU A 56 7.33 -1.40 -2.73
C LEU A 56 6.20 -0.38 -2.56
N GLY A 57 5.07 -0.81 -1.98
CA GLY A 57 3.93 0.07 -1.72
C GLY A 57 4.29 1.23 -0.80
N ASN A 58 5.04 0.97 0.28
CA ASN A 58 5.49 2.02 1.18
C ASN A 58 6.49 2.98 0.52
N TYR A 59 7.41 2.48 -0.31
CA TYR A 59 8.42 3.30 -0.97
C TYR A 59 7.77 4.23 -2.01
N VAL A 60 6.80 3.71 -2.76
CA VAL A 60 5.99 4.52 -3.68
C VAL A 60 5.17 5.55 -2.92
N ALA A 61 4.58 5.19 -1.77
CA ALA A 61 3.82 6.13 -0.95
C ALA A 61 4.72 7.28 -0.42
N HIS A 62 5.90 6.97 0.11
CA HIS A 62 6.86 7.98 0.55
C HIS A 62 7.22 8.93 -0.60
N ALA A 63 7.62 8.39 -1.76
CA ALA A 63 7.94 9.17 -2.95
C ALA A 63 6.76 10.06 -3.42
N ALA A 64 5.53 9.56 -3.36
CA ALA A 64 4.33 10.30 -3.74
C ALA A 64 3.99 11.46 -2.79
N THR A 65 4.44 11.39 -1.53
CA THR A 65 4.16 12.42 -0.52
C THR A 65 5.23 13.51 -0.42
N LEU A 66 6.34 13.37 -1.17
CA LEU A 66 7.41 14.37 -1.20
C LEU A 66 6.87 15.76 -1.54
N LYS A 67 7.32 16.75 -0.77
CA LYS A 67 6.98 18.15 -0.97
C LYS A 67 8.11 18.83 -1.75
N SER A 68 7.77 19.45 -2.88
CA SER A 68 8.69 20.35 -3.58
C SER A 68 8.85 21.65 -2.81
N LEU A 69 10.08 22.17 -2.75
CA LEU A 69 10.35 23.47 -2.16
C LEU A 69 9.95 24.60 -3.13
N PRO A 70 9.53 25.78 -2.62
CA PRO A 70 9.25 26.93 -3.48
C PRO A 70 10.50 27.35 -4.26
N GLY A 71 10.37 27.52 -5.58
CA GLY A 71 11.48 27.89 -6.48
C GLY A 71 12.40 26.74 -6.88
N GLN A 72 12.09 25.49 -6.48
CA GLN A 72 12.89 24.33 -6.85
C GLN A 72 12.79 24.03 -8.36
N PRO A 73 13.92 23.81 -9.06
CA PRO A 73 13.90 23.46 -10.47
C PRO A 73 13.37 22.03 -10.66
N ILE A 74 12.63 21.81 -11.76
CA ILE A 74 12.00 20.52 -12.09
C ILE A 74 13.01 19.37 -12.09
N PHE A 75 14.22 19.61 -12.60
CA PHE A 75 15.30 18.61 -12.62
C PHE A 75 15.67 18.15 -11.20
N GLN A 76 15.74 19.08 -10.24
CA GLN A 76 16.02 18.73 -8.85
C GLN A 76 14.86 17.93 -8.25
N SER A 77 13.61 18.30 -8.53
CA SER A 77 12.45 17.53 -8.05
C SER A 77 12.41 16.10 -8.60
N LEU A 78 12.87 15.89 -9.84
CA LEU A 78 12.99 14.55 -10.41
C LEU A 78 14.07 13.72 -9.70
N LEU A 79 15.21 14.34 -9.38
CA LEU A 79 16.28 13.69 -8.61
C LEU A 79 15.80 13.35 -7.20
N ASP A 80 15.18 14.28 -6.50
CA ASP A 80 14.66 14.06 -5.15
C ASP A 80 13.63 12.92 -5.11
N LEU A 81 12.76 12.83 -6.12
CA LEU A 81 11.83 11.72 -6.28
C LEU A 81 12.53 10.36 -6.45
N GLN A 82 13.59 10.31 -7.28
CA GLN A 82 14.37 9.09 -7.47
C GLN A 82 15.11 8.68 -6.19
N PHE A 83 15.70 9.64 -5.49
CA PHE A 83 16.38 9.39 -4.22
C PHE A 83 15.41 8.89 -3.15
N ALA A 84 14.22 9.49 -3.04
CA ALA A 84 13.20 9.05 -2.09
C ALA A 84 12.67 7.63 -2.37
N LEU A 85 12.59 7.23 -3.65
CA LEU A 85 12.15 5.87 -4.00
C LEU A 85 13.22 4.80 -3.70
N LEU A 86 14.50 5.14 -3.86
CA LEU A 86 15.62 4.20 -3.69
C LEU A 86 16.17 4.18 -2.25
N PHE A 87 16.06 5.31 -1.55
CA PHE A 87 16.56 5.53 -0.20
C PHE A 87 15.49 6.15 0.70
N PRO A 88 14.38 5.44 0.96
CA PRO A 88 13.40 5.92 1.92
C PRO A 88 14.05 5.94 3.29
N SER A 89 14.18 7.12 3.88
CA SER A 89 14.50 7.24 5.29
C SER A 89 13.40 6.54 6.09
N SER A 90 13.77 5.71 7.06
CA SER A 90 12.81 5.14 7.98
C SER A 90 12.09 6.28 8.73
N GLU A 91 10.81 6.48 8.43
CA GLU A 91 9.89 7.31 9.22
C GLU A 91 9.69 6.56 10.55
N LEU A 92 10.55 6.84 11.54
CA LEU A 92 10.45 6.29 12.88
C LEU A 92 9.61 7.20 13.78
#